data_AF-A0A7Y5SZH7-F1
#
_entry.id   AF-A0A7Y5SZH7-F1
#
_cell.length_a   1.000
_cell.length_b   1.000
_cell.length_c   1.000
_cell.angle_alpha   90.00
_cell.angle_beta   90.00
_cell.angle_gamma   90.00
#
_symmetry.space_group_name_H-M   'P 1'
#
loop_
_entity.id
_entity.type
_entity.pdbx_description
1 polymer ?
#
loop_
_entity_poly.entity_id
_entity_poly.type
_entity_poly.pdbx_seq_one_letter_code
_entity_poly.pdbx_strand_id
1 'polypeptide(L)'
;MSGANTAVQRYLPIKVGDREITPKTPMVVIDATTGKELGFPIHGAFANARQHCFPIRVELRERYGECAMIEGKLVPTIPGYRRANQYAGLNVIKPQTVNAEMGTNPFVKYDTYGYVREIWGRALAIGYSPTGQLVITDVIHYINMANVLAQDILAVIKKNPKVGVIGPKDACPEKWTTEITNWENGQRQQIKVEGVKQSTMGFLPTIQFPVEMGIHFDTAHGDLIKAIEQYTNRQKHIQGMVMNIAERNALAAHPAIAAKAIKILSETKKDAVGELVVYASKTVVTDEKLKELSDKLQKGHEVAEGKIVTVETTHEVEDRADLTEDAVPDVTTEEITPEPITEPTAYPHAEPKTKKEFKANILTVLDEMAVLDRAGKTLDEMTVSEIAVLWGEVKP
;
A
#
# COMPACT_ATOMS: atom_id res chain seq x y z
N MET A 1 4.38 -67.50 14.47
CA MET A 1 3.03 -66.90 14.33
C MET A 1 3.03 -65.62 15.15
N SER A 2 3.43 -64.50 14.56
CA SER A 2 3.42 -63.17 15.18
C SER A 2 2.28 -62.36 14.59
N GLY A 3 1.26 -62.08 15.41
CA GLY A 3 0.15 -61.21 15.06
C GLY A 3 0.63 -59.76 14.94
N ALA A 4 0.42 -59.15 13.78
CA ALA A 4 0.62 -57.72 13.58
C ALA A 4 -0.52 -56.95 14.24
N ASN A 5 -0.20 -56.12 15.23
CA ASN A 5 -1.12 -55.10 15.74
C ASN A 5 -1.09 -53.90 14.78
N THR A 6 -2.10 -53.80 13.92
CA THR A 6 -2.33 -52.64 13.08
C THR A 6 -2.92 -51.53 13.95
N ALA A 7 -2.11 -50.54 14.32
CA ALA A 7 -2.56 -49.35 15.01
C ALA A 7 -3.45 -48.52 14.05
N VAL A 8 -4.76 -48.50 14.30
CA VAL A 8 -5.70 -47.66 13.55
C VAL A 8 -5.58 -46.23 14.08
N GLN A 9 -4.87 -45.37 13.35
CA GLN A 9 -4.85 -43.92 13.59
C GLN A 9 -6.27 -43.36 13.34
N ARG A 10 -6.96 -42.96 14.41
CA ARG A 10 -8.23 -42.23 14.31
C ARG A 10 -7.95 -40.74 14.39
N TYR A 11 -8.32 -40.01 13.34
CA TYR A 11 -8.30 -38.55 13.31
C TYR A 11 -9.45 -38.01 14.16
N LEU A 12 -9.16 -37.13 15.11
CA LEU A 12 -10.19 -36.41 15.85
C LEU A 12 -10.64 -35.19 15.01
N PRO A 13 -11.94 -35.03 14.73
CA PRO A 13 -12.43 -33.85 14.04
C PRO A 13 -12.20 -32.60 14.90
N ILE A 14 -11.79 -31.51 14.24
CA ILE A 14 -11.64 -30.20 14.89
C ILE A 14 -12.88 -29.39 14.55
N LYS A 15 -13.60 -28.90 15.57
CA LYS A 15 -14.71 -27.96 15.37
C LYS A 15 -14.18 -26.53 15.28
N VAL A 16 -14.54 -25.84 14.19
CA VAL A 16 -14.30 -24.41 13.99
C VAL A 16 -15.66 -23.78 13.68
N GLY A 17 -16.26 -23.10 14.66
CA GLY A 17 -17.68 -22.72 14.61
C GLY A 17 -18.60 -23.95 14.53
N ASP A 18 -19.60 -23.91 13.65
CA ASP A 18 -20.54 -25.02 13.42
C ASP A 18 -20.02 -26.10 12.45
N ARG A 19 -18.80 -25.95 11.92
CA ARG A 19 -18.22 -26.90 10.95
C ARG A 19 -17.20 -27.81 11.62
N GLU A 20 -17.34 -29.12 11.38
CA GLU A 20 -16.28 -30.10 11.65
C GLU A 20 -15.32 -30.18 10.46
N ILE A 21 -14.04 -29.98 10.73
CA ILE A 21 -12.97 -30.13 9.76
C ILE A 21 -12.12 -31.32 10.20
N THR A 22 -12.08 -32.36 9.37
CA THR A 22 -11.17 -33.50 9.55
C THR A 22 -9.95 -33.27 8.65
N PRO A 23 -8.77 -32.95 9.20
CA PRO A 23 -7.58 -32.74 8.37
C PRO A 23 -7.19 -34.04 7.67
N LYS A 24 -6.99 -33.98 6.35
CA LYS A 24 -6.60 -35.14 5.51
C LYS A 24 -5.12 -35.52 5.64
N THR A 25 -4.31 -34.71 6.33
CA THR A 25 -2.86 -34.89 6.45
C THR A 25 -2.48 -34.88 7.95
N PRO A 26 -1.60 -35.79 8.42
CA PRO A 26 -1.16 -35.79 9.81
C PRO A 26 -0.43 -34.49 10.17
N MET A 27 -0.87 -33.82 11.24
CA MET A 27 -0.16 -32.67 11.79
C MET A 27 1.06 -33.14 12.57
N VAL A 28 2.24 -32.67 12.17
CA VAL A 28 3.49 -32.85 12.91
C VAL A 28 3.67 -31.62 13.80
N VAL A 29 3.76 -31.84 15.11
CA VAL A 29 4.07 -30.77 16.07
C VAL A 29 5.58 -30.64 16.14
N ILE A 30 6.08 -29.44 15.84
CA ILE A 30 7.51 -29.14 15.84
C ILE A 30 7.77 -28.12 16.95
N ASP A 31 8.79 -28.37 17.76
CA ASP A 31 9.27 -27.41 18.74
C ASP A 31 9.80 -26.15 18.03
N ALA A 32 9.20 -24.99 18.32
CA ALA A 32 9.55 -23.72 17.68
C ALA A 32 10.98 -23.25 18.00
N THR A 33 11.57 -23.73 19.11
CA THR A 33 12.91 -23.35 19.57
C THR A 33 14.00 -24.23 18.97
N THR A 34 13.69 -25.53 18.78
CA THR A 34 14.71 -26.52 18.40
C THR A 34 14.53 -27.07 16.98
N GLY A 35 13.38 -26.84 16.34
CA GLY A 35 13.08 -27.32 14.99
C GLY A 35 12.93 -28.84 14.87
N LYS A 36 12.96 -29.58 15.97
CA LYS A 36 12.79 -31.04 15.99
C LYS A 36 11.31 -31.41 16.01
N GLU A 37 10.97 -32.46 15.25
CA GLU A 37 9.66 -33.11 15.35
C GLU A 37 9.51 -33.70 16.75
N LEU A 38 8.54 -33.18 17.51
CA LEU A 38 8.21 -33.73 18.81
C LEU A 38 7.33 -34.95 18.59
N GLY A 39 7.94 -36.14 18.58
CA GLY A 39 7.19 -37.38 18.73
C GLY A 39 6.37 -37.29 20.02
N PHE A 40 5.04 -37.37 19.90
CA PHE A 40 4.06 -37.10 20.96
C PHE A 40 4.52 -37.58 22.35
N PRO A 41 4.98 -36.69 23.25
CA PRO A 41 5.12 -37.03 24.65
C PRO A 41 3.80 -36.66 25.33
N ILE A 42 2.91 -37.65 25.40
CA ILE A 42 1.78 -37.59 26.34
C ILE A 42 2.39 -37.79 27.73
N HIS A 43 2.63 -36.68 28.45
CA HIS A 43 2.61 -36.50 29.92
C HIS A 43 3.75 -35.62 30.44
N GLY A 44 3.40 -34.56 31.17
CA GLY A 44 4.21 -34.12 32.29
C GLY A 44 4.26 -32.62 32.54
N ALA A 45 4.83 -31.83 31.64
CA ALA A 45 5.32 -30.49 32.01
C ALA A 45 4.63 -29.28 31.32
N PHE A 46 3.79 -29.51 30.30
CA PHE A 46 3.07 -28.43 29.59
C PHE A 46 1.55 -28.45 29.79
N ALA A 47 1.03 -29.32 30.66
CA ALA A 47 -0.40 -29.62 30.74
C ALA A 47 -1.28 -28.45 31.24
N ASN A 48 -0.72 -27.38 31.82
CA ASN A 48 -1.50 -26.25 32.36
C ASN A 48 -1.32 -24.93 31.59
N ALA A 49 -0.40 -24.84 30.64
CA ALA A 49 -0.41 -23.75 29.68
C ALA A 49 -1.32 -24.20 28.53
N ARG A 50 -2.62 -23.87 28.60
CA ARG A 50 -3.49 -23.94 27.43
C ARG A 50 -2.85 -23.07 26.36
N GLN A 51 -2.04 -23.67 25.48
CA GLN A 51 -1.49 -22.95 24.33
C GLN A 51 -2.68 -22.48 23.50
N HIS A 52 -2.95 -21.18 23.60
CA HIS A 52 -4.06 -20.52 22.91
C HIS A 52 -3.79 -20.48 21.40
N CYS A 53 -2.52 -20.53 21.01
CA CYS A 53 -2.07 -20.48 19.63
C CYS A 53 -1.13 -21.64 19.29
N PHE A 54 -1.14 -22.07 18.02
CA PHE A 54 -0.26 -23.12 17.50
C PHE A 54 0.26 -22.75 16.11
N PRO A 55 1.51 -23.09 15.77
CA PRO A 55 2.09 -22.77 14.47
C PRO A 55 1.51 -23.69 13.38
N ILE A 56 1.25 -23.11 12.21
CA ILE A 56 0.80 -23.76 10.97
C ILE A 56 1.74 -23.31 9.86
N ARG A 57 2.15 -24.25 9.01
CA ARG A 57 2.94 -23.98 7.81
C ARG A 57 1.98 -23.88 6.63
N VAL A 58 1.95 -22.72 6.00
CA VAL A 58 1.09 -22.41 4.86
C VAL A 58 1.96 -22.38 3.61
N GLU A 59 1.65 -23.25 2.65
CA GLU A 59 2.28 -23.22 1.32
C GLU A 59 1.69 -22.09 0.48
N LEU A 60 2.54 -21.17 0.05
CA LEU A 60 2.23 -20.11 -0.92
C LEU A 60 2.83 -20.48 -2.28
N ARG A 61 2.06 -20.26 -3.35
CA ARG A 61 2.48 -20.59 -4.72
C ARG A 61 2.39 -19.38 -5.65
N GLU A 62 3.44 -19.19 -6.45
CA GLU A 62 3.53 -18.10 -7.41
C GLU A 62 2.49 -18.24 -8.52
N ARG A 63 2.19 -19.47 -8.99
CA ARG A 63 1.13 -19.69 -10.00
C ARG A 63 -0.27 -19.23 -9.61
N TYR A 64 -0.52 -19.05 -8.30
CA TYR A 64 -1.79 -18.56 -7.76
C TYR A 64 -1.71 -17.07 -7.39
N GLY A 65 -0.60 -16.41 -7.70
CA GLY A 65 -0.35 -15.04 -7.32
C GLY A 65 -0.28 -14.84 -5.81
N GLU A 66 0.05 -15.86 -5.02
CA GLU A 66 0.15 -15.80 -3.55
C GLU A 66 1.52 -15.34 -3.06
N CYS A 67 2.53 -15.44 -3.92
CA CYS A 67 3.87 -14.93 -3.67
C CYS A 67 4.49 -14.50 -5.00
N ALA A 68 5.51 -13.64 -4.92
CA ALA A 68 6.26 -13.16 -6.08
C ALA A 68 7.76 -13.17 -5.76
N MET A 69 8.58 -13.49 -6.76
CA MET A 69 10.03 -13.41 -6.65
C MET A 69 10.51 -11.97 -6.89
N ILE A 70 11.01 -11.31 -5.84
CA ILE A 70 11.54 -9.95 -5.88
C ILE A 70 13.02 -10.01 -5.46
N GLU A 71 13.92 -9.67 -6.38
CA GLU A 71 15.38 -9.67 -6.12
C GLU A 71 15.91 -11.00 -5.54
N GLY A 72 15.38 -12.13 -6.00
CA GLY A 72 15.75 -13.46 -5.52
C GLY A 72 15.18 -13.84 -4.15
N LYS A 73 14.25 -13.04 -3.61
CA LYS A 73 13.49 -13.36 -2.40
C LYS A 73 12.03 -13.58 -2.75
N LEU A 74 11.45 -14.64 -2.20
CA LEU A 74 10.03 -14.91 -2.34
C LEU A 74 9.25 -14.10 -1.29
N VAL A 75 8.41 -13.17 -1.74
CA VAL A 75 7.64 -12.26 -0.89
C VAL A 75 6.15 -12.59 -1.01
N PRO A 76 5.38 -12.64 0.10
CA PRO A 76 3.94 -12.84 0.02
C PRO A 76 3.26 -11.61 -0.60
N THR A 77 2.34 -11.86 -1.53
CA THR A 77 1.44 -10.84 -2.11
C THR A 77 0.17 -10.71 -1.26
N ILE A 78 -0.74 -9.80 -1.63
CA ILE A 78 -2.06 -9.67 -0.98
C ILE A 78 -2.83 -11.02 -0.95
N PRO A 79 -2.99 -11.78 -2.06
CA PRO A 79 -3.61 -13.10 -2.01
C PRO A 79 -2.90 -14.07 -1.04
N GLY A 80 -1.57 -14.01 -0.97
CA GLY A 80 -0.79 -14.82 -0.03
C GLY A 80 -1.10 -14.52 1.42
N TYR A 81 -1.15 -13.24 1.80
CA TYR A 81 -1.54 -12.82 3.14
C TYR A 81 -2.99 -13.17 3.46
N ARG A 82 -3.92 -13.06 2.50
CA ARG A 82 -5.31 -13.52 2.68
C ARG A 82 -5.39 -15.02 2.91
N ARG A 83 -4.63 -15.81 2.15
CA ARG A 83 -4.53 -17.27 2.36
C ARG A 83 -3.94 -17.60 3.73
N ALA A 84 -2.86 -16.92 4.13
CA ALA A 84 -2.29 -17.05 5.47
C ALA A 84 -3.32 -16.71 6.55
N ASN A 85 -4.11 -15.66 6.34
CA ASN A 85 -5.11 -15.21 7.29
C ASN A 85 -6.27 -16.19 7.50
N GLN A 86 -6.59 -17.04 6.50
CA GLN A 86 -7.57 -18.13 6.69
C GLN A 86 -7.18 -19.08 7.83
N TYR A 87 -5.89 -19.19 8.13
CA TYR A 87 -5.36 -19.98 9.23
C TYR A 87 -5.16 -19.14 10.50
N ALA A 88 -4.66 -17.92 10.36
CA ALA A 88 -4.44 -17.02 11.50
C ALA A 88 -5.74 -16.62 12.21
N GLY A 89 -6.83 -16.47 11.44
CA GLY A 89 -8.13 -16.04 11.94
C GLY A 89 -8.14 -14.58 12.40
N LEU A 90 -7.36 -13.70 11.77
CA LEU A 90 -7.38 -12.27 12.08
C LEU A 90 -8.59 -11.62 11.43
N ASN A 91 -9.22 -10.71 12.17
CA ASN A 91 -10.28 -9.87 11.66
C ASN A 91 -9.68 -8.61 11.06
N VAL A 92 -9.89 -8.42 9.75
CA VAL A 92 -9.46 -7.20 9.06
C VAL A 92 -10.64 -6.24 8.99
N ILE A 93 -10.47 -5.05 9.56
CA ILE A 93 -11.48 -4.00 9.57
C ILE A 93 -10.95 -2.80 8.79
N LYS A 94 -11.76 -2.28 7.88
CA LYS A 94 -11.52 -1.02 7.18
C LYS A 94 -12.38 0.04 7.88
N PRO A 95 -11.81 0.86 8.79
CA PRO A 95 -12.60 1.84 9.54
C PRO A 95 -13.25 2.85 8.58
N GLN A 96 -14.34 3.48 9.01
CA GLN A 96 -15.06 4.45 8.17
C GLN A 96 -14.25 5.72 7.89
N THR A 97 -13.34 6.08 8.80
CA THR A 97 -12.46 7.25 8.69
C THR A 97 -10.99 6.86 8.80
N VAL A 98 -10.12 7.61 8.12
CA VAL A 98 -8.66 7.41 8.23
C VAL A 98 -8.20 7.86 9.61
N ASN A 99 -8.53 9.09 10.00
CA ASN A 99 -8.41 9.59 11.37
C ASN A 99 -9.47 10.68 11.59
N ALA A 100 -9.48 11.30 12.77
CA ALA A 100 -10.46 12.33 13.11
C ALA A 100 -10.37 13.58 12.21
N GLU A 101 -9.22 13.84 11.59
CA GLU A 101 -8.95 15.05 10.81
C GLU A 101 -9.14 14.84 9.29
N MET A 102 -8.87 13.63 8.78
CA MET A 102 -8.84 13.30 7.36
C MET A 102 -10.21 12.85 6.83
N GLY A 103 -11.20 12.51 7.67
CA GLY A 103 -12.53 12.12 7.19
C GLY A 103 -12.57 10.69 6.61
N THR A 104 -13.42 10.46 5.60
CA THR A 104 -13.79 9.11 5.09
C THR A 104 -12.58 8.30 4.60
N ASN A 105 -12.63 6.98 4.78
CA ASN A 105 -11.60 6.02 4.35
C ASN A 105 -12.03 5.28 3.07
N PRO A 106 -11.23 5.31 1.98
CA PRO A 106 -9.98 6.05 1.84
C PRO A 106 -10.19 7.56 1.74
N PHE A 107 -9.24 8.33 2.27
CA PHE A 107 -9.26 9.79 2.15
C PHE A 107 -8.50 10.21 0.90
N VAL A 108 -9.15 10.99 0.04
CA VAL A 108 -8.60 11.39 -1.26
C VAL A 108 -8.51 12.91 -1.32
N LYS A 109 -7.32 13.43 -1.66
CA LYS A 109 -7.14 14.83 -2.04
C LYS A 109 -7.04 14.95 -3.55
N TYR A 110 -7.92 15.77 -4.09
CA TYR A 110 -7.93 16.13 -5.51
C TYR A 110 -7.14 17.42 -5.74
N ASP A 111 -6.59 17.57 -6.94
CA ASP A 111 -6.03 18.84 -7.41
C ASP A 111 -7.16 19.78 -7.91
N THR A 112 -6.76 20.97 -8.38
CA THR A 112 -7.68 21.97 -8.93
C THR A 112 -8.40 21.51 -10.20
N TYR A 113 -7.92 20.46 -10.86
CA TYR A 113 -8.46 19.91 -12.10
C TYR A 113 -9.28 18.63 -11.87
N GLY A 114 -9.41 18.18 -10.62
CA GLY A 114 -10.14 16.97 -10.26
C GLY A 114 -9.33 15.67 -10.38
N TYR A 115 -8.02 15.72 -10.58
CA TYR A 115 -7.15 14.53 -10.54
C TYR A 115 -6.78 14.18 -9.09
N VAL A 116 -6.61 12.89 -8.82
CA VAL A 116 -6.14 12.42 -7.52
C VAL A 116 -4.69 12.82 -7.33
N ARG A 117 -4.40 13.63 -6.31
CA ARG A 117 -3.05 14.07 -5.96
C ARG A 117 -2.45 13.19 -4.87
N GLU A 118 -3.20 12.98 -3.81
CA GLU A 118 -2.77 12.23 -2.63
C GLU A 118 -3.92 11.35 -2.14
N ILE A 119 -3.58 10.18 -1.61
CA ILE A 119 -4.56 9.25 -1.06
C ILE A 119 -4.02 8.55 0.18
N TRP A 120 -4.89 8.39 1.18
CA TRP A 120 -4.63 7.64 2.40
C TRP A 120 -5.64 6.50 2.52
N GLY A 121 -5.16 5.31 2.89
CA GLY A 121 -6.00 4.16 3.24
C GLY A 121 -5.63 3.66 4.63
N ARG A 122 -6.63 3.33 5.44
CA ARG A 122 -6.41 2.72 6.77
C ARG A 122 -7.00 1.33 6.85
N ALA A 123 -6.27 0.40 7.46
CA ALA A 123 -6.75 -0.95 7.77
C ALA A 123 -6.27 -1.40 9.15
N LEU A 124 -7.13 -2.12 9.85
CA LEU A 124 -6.86 -2.72 11.15
C LEU A 124 -6.84 -4.25 11.01
N ALA A 125 -5.83 -4.91 11.57
CA ALA A 125 -5.83 -6.36 11.76
C ALA A 125 -5.90 -6.67 13.26
N ILE A 126 -6.98 -7.33 13.69
CA ILE A 126 -7.27 -7.64 15.10
C ILE A 126 -7.26 -9.15 15.29
N GLY A 127 -6.43 -9.63 16.23
CA GLY A 127 -6.43 -11.03 16.60
C GLY A 127 -5.44 -11.35 17.71
N TYR A 128 -5.29 -12.64 18.00
CA TYR A 128 -4.37 -13.08 19.04
C TYR A 128 -2.97 -13.29 18.46
N SER A 129 -1.97 -12.78 19.17
CA SER A 129 -0.56 -13.04 18.91
C SER A 129 -0.18 -14.47 19.32
N PRO A 130 1.01 -14.98 18.91
CA PRO A 130 1.47 -16.33 19.29
C PRO A 130 1.53 -16.58 20.81
N THR A 131 1.64 -15.52 21.62
CA THR A 131 1.65 -15.58 23.09
C THR A 131 0.24 -15.64 23.70
N GLY A 132 -0.82 -15.55 22.88
CA GLY A 132 -2.22 -15.52 23.32
C GLY A 132 -2.71 -14.14 23.76
N GLN A 133 -1.92 -13.08 23.58
CA GLN A 133 -2.36 -11.71 23.83
C GLN A 133 -3.15 -11.16 22.64
N LEU A 134 -4.24 -10.44 22.89
CA LEU A 134 -4.95 -9.69 21.86
C LEU A 134 -4.05 -8.55 21.36
N VAL A 135 -3.85 -8.50 20.05
CA VAL A 135 -3.05 -7.51 19.36
C VAL A 135 -3.90 -6.83 18.29
N ILE A 136 -3.71 -5.54 18.15
CA ILE A 136 -4.30 -4.75 17.08
C ILE A 136 -3.16 -4.11 16.30
N THR A 137 -3.11 -4.42 15.01
CA THR A 137 -2.18 -3.77 14.09
C THR A 137 -2.94 -2.73 13.31
N ASP A 138 -2.57 -1.47 13.48
CA ASP A 138 -3.22 -0.32 12.85
C ASP A 138 -2.29 0.27 11.81
N VAL A 139 -2.70 0.20 10.54
CA VAL A 139 -1.88 0.68 9.42
C VAL A 139 -2.60 1.77 8.67
N ILE A 140 -1.91 2.91 8.53
CA ILE A 140 -2.23 3.96 7.58
C ILE A 140 -1.21 3.90 6.45
N HIS A 141 -1.70 3.80 5.23
CA HIS A 141 -0.90 3.81 4.02
C HIS A 141 -1.13 5.10 3.24
N TYR A 142 -0.05 5.76 2.83
CA TYR A 142 -0.08 7.01 2.08
C TYR A 142 0.56 6.84 0.69
N ILE A 143 -0.14 7.30 -0.34
CA ILE A 143 0.37 7.35 -1.72
C ILE A 143 0.29 8.80 -2.24
N ASN A 144 1.42 9.26 -2.78
CA ASN A 144 1.52 10.49 -3.57
C ASN A 144 1.56 10.15 -5.05
N MET A 145 0.57 10.59 -5.82
CA MET A 145 0.44 10.22 -7.23
C MET A 145 1.55 10.81 -8.11
N ALA A 146 2.14 11.94 -7.74
CA ALA A 146 3.29 12.48 -8.46
C ALA A 146 4.51 11.55 -8.36
N ASN A 147 4.71 10.91 -7.21
CA ASN A 147 5.81 9.96 -7.02
C ASN A 147 5.60 8.68 -7.83
N VAL A 148 4.36 8.20 -7.93
CA VAL A 148 4.00 7.03 -8.76
C VAL A 148 4.35 7.34 -10.23
N LEU A 149 3.90 8.49 -10.75
CA LEU A 149 4.20 8.89 -12.13
C LEU A 149 5.71 9.04 -12.36
N ALA A 150 6.43 9.67 -11.43
CA ALA A 150 7.88 9.83 -11.53
C ALA A 150 8.61 8.49 -11.64
N GLN A 151 8.17 7.48 -10.88
CA GLN A 151 8.77 6.15 -10.91
C GLN A 151 8.48 5.40 -12.21
N ASP A 152 7.27 5.54 -12.76
CA ASP A 152 6.94 4.98 -14.06
C ASP A 152 7.83 5.56 -15.15
N ILE A 153 7.97 6.88 -15.18
CA ILE A 153 8.85 7.58 -16.14
C ILE A 153 10.31 7.14 -15.94
N LEU A 154 10.79 7.09 -14.70
CA LEU A 154 12.16 6.62 -14.41
C LEU A 154 12.38 5.16 -14.85
N ALA A 155 11.36 4.31 -14.73
CA ALA A 155 11.45 2.95 -15.22
C ALA A 155 11.58 2.88 -16.75
N VAL A 156 10.88 3.75 -17.48
CA VAL A 156 11.03 3.88 -18.94
C VAL A 156 12.41 4.43 -19.28
N ILE A 157 12.89 5.47 -18.58
CA ILE A 157 14.24 6.03 -18.78
C ILE A 157 15.33 5.00 -18.50
N LYS A 158 15.19 4.18 -17.44
CA LYS A 158 16.14 3.09 -17.14
C LYS A 158 16.22 2.06 -18.28
N LYS A 159 15.09 1.77 -18.94
CA LYS A 159 15.04 0.86 -20.09
C LYS A 159 15.55 1.52 -21.38
N ASN A 160 15.22 2.79 -21.58
CA ASN A 160 15.62 3.56 -22.75
C ASN A 160 16.10 4.96 -22.32
N PRO A 161 17.41 5.13 -22.04
CA PRO A 161 17.97 6.39 -21.58
C PRO A 161 17.86 7.56 -22.57
N LYS A 162 17.49 7.33 -23.83
CA LYS A 162 17.28 8.40 -24.83
C LYS A 162 16.01 9.21 -24.58
N VAL A 163 15.11 8.72 -23.73
CA VAL A 163 13.77 9.31 -23.54
C VAL A 163 13.74 10.38 -22.46
N GLY A 164 14.78 10.50 -21.65
CA GLY A 164 14.82 11.47 -20.57
C GLY A 164 16.06 11.39 -19.69
N VAL A 165 16.20 12.37 -18.81
CA VAL A 165 17.33 12.56 -17.91
C VAL A 165 16.90 13.29 -16.66
N ILE A 166 17.55 13.01 -15.52
CA ILE A 166 17.32 13.74 -14.28
C ILE A 166 18.20 15.00 -14.29
N GLY A 167 17.63 16.15 -13.98
CA GLY A 167 18.35 17.41 -13.96
C GLY A 167 17.58 18.55 -13.30
N PRO A 168 18.24 19.71 -13.11
CA PRO A 168 17.57 20.90 -12.60
C PRO A 168 16.58 21.43 -13.64
N LYS A 169 15.49 22.05 -13.19
CA LYS A 169 14.44 22.62 -14.04
C LYS A 169 14.98 23.57 -15.11
N ASP A 170 15.90 24.45 -14.71
CA ASP A 170 16.40 25.52 -15.58
C ASP A 170 17.49 25.07 -16.56
N ALA A 171 18.09 23.88 -16.36
CA ALA A 171 19.15 23.37 -17.23
C ALA A 171 18.71 22.07 -17.93
N CYS A 172 17.73 22.18 -18.83
CA CYS A 172 17.38 21.10 -19.74
C CYS A 172 18.53 20.88 -20.75
N PRO A 173 19.26 19.74 -20.68
CA PRO A 173 20.45 19.55 -21.50
C PRO A 173 20.09 19.42 -22.98
N GLU A 174 20.82 20.10 -23.85
CA GLU A 174 20.65 19.96 -25.32
C GLU A 174 21.01 18.57 -25.83
N LYS A 175 21.96 17.92 -25.14
CA LYS A 175 22.38 16.55 -25.38
C LYS A 175 22.74 15.93 -24.05
N TRP A 176 22.46 14.65 -23.89
CA TRP A 176 22.93 13.86 -22.76
C TRP A 176 23.49 12.54 -23.25
N THR A 177 24.42 11.98 -22.50
CA THR A 177 25.02 10.69 -22.81
C THR A 177 24.86 9.78 -21.61
N THR A 178 24.35 8.58 -21.85
CA THR A 178 24.24 7.54 -20.84
C THR A 178 25.03 6.33 -21.29
N GLU A 179 25.84 5.78 -20.39
CA GLU A 179 26.54 4.53 -20.63
C GLU A 179 25.65 3.37 -20.22
N ILE A 180 25.22 2.58 -21.21
CA ILE A 180 24.45 1.36 -20.96
C ILE A 180 25.41 0.19 -21.02
N THR A 181 25.35 -0.66 -20.00
CA THR A 181 26.01 -1.95 -20.05
C THR A 181 25.10 -2.93 -20.80
N ASN A 182 25.49 -3.34 -22.01
CA ASN A 182 24.83 -4.42 -22.73
C ASN A 182 25.66 -5.71 -22.63
N TRP A 183 24.98 -6.85 -22.57
CA TRP A 183 25.60 -8.17 -22.61
C TRP A 183 25.39 -8.76 -24.00
N GLU A 184 26.38 -8.60 -24.87
CA GLU A 184 26.40 -9.25 -26.18
C GLU A 184 27.47 -10.35 -26.18
N ASN A 185 27.09 -11.56 -26.58
CA ASN A 185 27.97 -12.73 -26.66
C ASN A 185 28.70 -13.07 -25.35
N GLY A 186 28.07 -12.80 -24.20
CA GLY A 186 28.66 -13.06 -22.88
C GLY A 186 29.76 -12.07 -22.47
N GLN A 187 30.03 -11.03 -23.28
CA GLN A 187 30.94 -9.94 -22.93
C GLN A 187 30.17 -8.68 -22.55
N ARG A 188 30.67 -7.99 -21.52
CA ARG A 188 30.12 -6.73 -21.04
C ARG A 188 30.59 -5.60 -21.96
N GLN A 189 29.72 -5.08 -22.82
CA GLN A 189 30.02 -3.91 -23.66
C GLN A 189 29.39 -2.64 -23.06
N GLN A 190 30.18 -1.58 -22.92
CA GLN A 190 29.69 -0.26 -22.55
C GLN A 190 29.33 0.51 -23.83
N ILE A 191 28.05 0.72 -24.07
CA ILE A 191 27.56 1.49 -25.22
C ILE A 191 27.22 2.89 -24.71
N LYS A 192 27.87 3.91 -25.28
CA LYS A 192 27.46 5.30 -25.08
C LYS A 192 26.22 5.57 -25.93
N VAL A 193 25.14 5.90 -25.26
CA VAL A 193 23.88 6.25 -25.89
C VAL A 193 23.67 7.75 -25.72
N GLU A 194 23.65 8.47 -26.85
CA GLU A 194 23.36 9.90 -26.86
C GLU A 194 21.85 10.13 -27.04
N GLY A 195 21.28 10.93 -26.14
CA GLY A 195 19.97 11.56 -26.30
C GLY A 195 20.15 13.00 -26.76
N VAL A 196 19.24 13.47 -27.59
CA VAL A 196 19.21 14.86 -28.09
C VAL A 196 17.92 15.49 -27.61
N LYS A 197 18.01 16.73 -27.14
CA LYS A 197 16.85 17.54 -26.78
C LYS A 197 15.88 17.61 -27.95
N GLN A 198 14.69 17.09 -27.72
CA GLN A 198 13.58 17.24 -28.65
C GLN A 198 12.86 18.56 -28.38
N SER A 199 12.11 19.05 -29.35
CA SER A 199 11.31 20.28 -29.20
C SER A 199 10.19 20.13 -28.14
N THR A 200 9.87 18.91 -27.72
CA THR A 200 8.75 18.54 -26.84
C THR A 200 9.23 17.88 -25.54
N MET A 201 10.12 18.55 -24.81
CA MET A 201 10.54 18.07 -23.48
C MET A 201 9.54 18.53 -22.41
N GLY A 202 9.00 17.58 -21.67
CA GLY A 202 8.29 17.80 -20.42
C GLY A 202 9.25 17.80 -19.23
N PHE A 203 8.81 18.42 -18.12
CA PHE A 203 9.53 18.41 -16.85
C PHE A 203 8.59 17.98 -15.72
N LEU A 204 8.98 16.95 -14.97
CA LEU A 204 8.27 16.51 -13.76
C LEU A 204 9.14 16.79 -12.53
N PRO A 205 8.74 17.70 -11.62
CA PRO A 205 9.50 17.98 -10.41
C PRO A 205 9.48 16.79 -9.46
N THR A 206 10.63 16.45 -8.86
CA THR A 206 10.75 15.35 -7.90
C THR A 206 11.31 15.78 -6.55
N ILE A 207 12.28 16.69 -6.53
CA ILE A 207 12.95 17.15 -5.31
C ILE A 207 13.00 18.67 -5.31
N GLN A 208 12.60 19.27 -4.18
CA GLN A 208 12.66 20.71 -3.96
C GLN A 208 13.66 21.05 -2.85
N PHE A 209 14.97 20.95 -3.10
CA PHE A 209 16.00 21.73 -2.37
C PHE A 209 17.43 21.42 -2.81
N PRO A 210 18.37 22.39 -2.90
CA PRO A 210 18.19 23.86 -2.97
C PRO A 210 17.86 24.37 -4.39
N VAL A 211 17.88 23.49 -5.39
CA VAL A 211 17.44 23.75 -6.77
C VAL A 211 16.28 22.78 -7.06
N GLU A 212 15.27 23.23 -7.81
CA GLU A 212 14.17 22.34 -8.24
C GLU A 212 14.75 21.30 -9.22
N MET A 213 14.88 20.07 -8.72
CA MET A 213 15.36 18.93 -9.48
C MET A 213 14.17 18.08 -9.91
N GLY A 214 14.25 17.54 -11.13
CA GLY A 214 13.19 16.74 -11.69
C GLY A 214 13.65 15.89 -12.85
N ILE A 215 12.66 15.33 -13.53
CA ILE A 215 12.87 14.46 -14.69
C ILE A 215 12.49 15.26 -15.93
N HIS A 216 13.47 15.46 -16.81
CA HIS A 216 13.23 15.93 -18.18
C HIS A 216 12.94 14.72 -19.05
N PHE A 217 11.82 14.72 -19.77
CA PHE A 217 11.41 13.57 -20.58
C PHE A 217 10.76 14.01 -21.90
N ASP A 218 10.92 13.20 -22.95
CA ASP A 218 10.33 13.44 -24.26
C ASP A 218 8.85 13.02 -24.27
N THR A 219 7.94 14.00 -24.37
CA THR A 219 6.50 13.73 -24.34
C THR A 219 5.99 13.00 -25.60
N ALA A 220 6.77 12.98 -26.69
CA ALA A 220 6.38 12.31 -27.93
C ALA A 220 6.79 10.83 -27.99
N HIS A 221 7.61 10.36 -27.04
CA HIS A 221 8.12 9.00 -27.09
C HIS A 221 7.02 7.97 -26.75
N GLY A 222 6.82 6.97 -27.63
CA GLY A 222 5.75 5.99 -27.50
C GLY A 222 5.72 5.21 -26.18
N ASP A 223 6.89 4.86 -25.62
CA ASP A 223 6.96 4.18 -24.31
C ASP A 223 6.55 5.09 -23.13
N LEU A 224 6.79 6.40 -23.23
CA LEU A 224 6.35 7.36 -22.20
C LEU A 224 4.85 7.60 -22.29
N ILE A 225 4.29 7.66 -23.50
CA ILE A 225 2.84 7.72 -23.70
C ILE A 225 2.16 6.52 -23.02
N LYS A 226 2.67 5.29 -23.26
CA LYS A 226 2.17 4.09 -22.58
C LYS A 226 2.27 4.17 -21.06
N ALA A 227 3.36 4.71 -20.51
CA ALA A 227 3.51 4.87 -19.07
C ALA A 227 2.49 5.87 -18.49
N ILE A 228 2.21 6.96 -19.21
CA ILE A 228 1.19 7.95 -18.83
C ILE A 228 -0.23 7.35 -18.91
N GLU A 229 -0.51 6.54 -19.93
CA GLU A 229 -1.78 5.80 -20.04
C GLU A 229 -1.96 4.83 -18.86
N GLN A 230 -0.91 4.06 -18.51
CA GLN A 230 -0.91 3.17 -17.34
C GLN A 230 -1.14 3.93 -16.04
N TYR A 231 -0.48 5.09 -15.86
CA TYR A 231 -0.70 5.97 -14.72
C TYR A 231 -2.16 6.45 -14.64
N THR A 232 -2.73 6.88 -15.77
CA THR A 232 -4.12 7.34 -15.86
C THR A 232 -5.11 6.22 -15.52
N ASN A 233 -4.85 4.98 -15.96
CA ASN A 233 -5.67 3.84 -15.60
C ASN A 233 -5.57 3.51 -14.10
N ARG A 234 -4.36 3.55 -13.53
CA ARG A 234 -4.17 3.36 -12.08
C ARG A 234 -4.93 4.40 -11.24
N GLN A 235 -4.99 5.65 -11.69
CA GLN A 235 -5.78 6.67 -11.00
C GLN A 235 -7.26 6.28 -10.82
N LYS A 236 -7.85 5.54 -11.77
CA LYS A 236 -9.24 5.07 -11.67
C LYS A 236 -9.45 4.03 -10.57
N HIS A 237 -8.42 3.22 -10.29
CA HIS A 237 -8.49 2.10 -9.35
C HIS A 237 -7.69 2.33 -8.06
N ILE A 238 -7.13 3.54 -7.87
CA ILE A 238 -6.18 3.83 -6.80
C ILE A 238 -6.79 3.65 -5.40
N GLN A 239 -8.08 3.93 -5.23
CA GLN A 239 -8.78 3.71 -3.95
C GLN A 239 -8.81 2.23 -3.56
N GLY A 240 -9.04 1.33 -4.52
CA GLY A 240 -8.97 -0.10 -4.26
C GLY A 240 -7.54 -0.55 -3.94
N MET A 241 -6.56 -0.03 -4.68
CA MET A 241 -5.14 -0.34 -4.48
C MET A 241 -4.64 0.09 -3.10
N VAL A 242 -4.88 1.34 -2.68
CA VAL A 242 -4.42 1.85 -1.38
C VAL A 242 -4.99 1.03 -0.22
N MET A 243 -6.26 0.61 -0.33
CA MET A 243 -6.93 -0.17 0.70
C MET A 243 -6.43 -1.61 0.74
N ASN A 244 -6.13 -2.19 -0.41
CA ASN A 244 -5.51 -3.51 -0.49
C ASN A 244 -4.07 -3.50 0.07
N ILE A 245 -3.30 -2.44 -0.19
CA ILE A 245 -1.95 -2.28 0.38
C ILE A 245 -2.01 -2.07 1.89
N ALA A 246 -2.92 -1.22 2.39
CA ALA A 246 -3.12 -1.05 3.82
C ALA A 246 -3.50 -2.38 4.51
N GLU A 247 -4.40 -3.16 3.90
CA GLU A 247 -4.78 -4.49 4.37
C GLU A 247 -3.57 -5.46 4.38
N ARG A 248 -2.78 -5.51 3.30
CA ARG A 248 -1.54 -6.30 3.22
C ARG A 248 -0.61 -5.96 4.38
N ASN A 249 -0.34 -4.67 4.57
CA ASN A 249 0.61 -4.18 5.56
C ASN A 249 0.10 -4.45 6.99
N ALA A 250 -1.21 -4.33 7.24
CA ALA A 250 -1.81 -4.67 8.53
C ALA A 250 -1.67 -6.16 8.86
N LEU A 251 -1.90 -7.04 7.87
CA LEU A 251 -1.68 -8.48 8.04
C LEU A 251 -0.19 -8.81 8.24
N ALA A 252 0.69 -8.22 7.42
CA ALA A 252 2.14 -8.46 7.45
C ALA A 252 2.81 -8.01 8.75
N ALA A 253 2.31 -6.92 9.35
CA ALA A 253 2.82 -6.42 10.63
C ALA A 253 2.23 -7.15 11.85
N HIS A 254 1.14 -7.92 11.70
CA HIS A 254 0.53 -8.62 12.81
C HIS A 254 1.38 -9.82 13.27
N PRO A 255 1.67 -10.00 14.58
CA PRO A 255 2.55 -11.06 15.08
C PRO A 255 2.14 -12.51 14.74
N ALA A 256 0.85 -12.73 14.48
CA ALA A 256 0.34 -14.03 14.03
C ALA A 256 0.82 -14.42 12.62
N ILE A 257 1.19 -13.44 11.79
CA ILE A 257 1.71 -13.60 10.43
C ILE A 257 3.04 -12.83 10.32
N ALA A 258 3.96 -13.06 11.26
CA ALA A 258 5.17 -12.24 11.41
C ALA A 258 6.32 -12.59 10.45
N ALA A 259 6.23 -13.70 9.70
CA ALA A 259 7.33 -14.16 8.87
C ALA A 259 7.45 -13.31 7.59
N LYS A 260 8.31 -12.28 7.63
CA LYS A 260 8.66 -11.46 6.45
C LYS A 260 9.36 -12.27 5.35
N ALA A 261 10.00 -13.39 5.72
CA ALA A 261 10.73 -14.26 4.80
C ALA A 261 9.98 -15.58 4.63
N ILE A 262 9.58 -15.87 3.41
CA ILE A 262 9.07 -17.19 3.02
C ILE A 262 10.27 -18.13 2.85
N LYS A 263 10.21 -19.33 3.44
CA LYS A 263 11.20 -20.37 3.15
C LYS A 263 10.90 -20.95 1.77
N ILE A 264 11.82 -20.80 0.83
CA ILE A 264 11.69 -21.40 -0.50
C ILE A 264 11.77 -22.93 -0.34
N LEU A 265 10.71 -23.63 -0.76
CA LEU A 265 10.67 -25.10 -0.77
C LEU A 265 11.12 -25.66 -2.12
N SER A 266 10.69 -25.00 -3.20
CA SER A 266 11.01 -25.38 -4.56
C SER A 266 11.04 -24.15 -5.44
N GLU A 267 12.10 -24.01 -6.22
CA GLU A 267 12.24 -22.98 -7.25
C GLU A 267 12.30 -23.68 -8.60
N THR A 268 11.14 -23.89 -9.21
CA THR A 268 11.09 -24.27 -10.62
C THR A 268 10.91 -23.02 -11.45
N LYS A 269 11.45 -22.98 -12.68
CA LYS A 269 11.31 -21.83 -13.60
C LYS A 269 9.87 -21.35 -13.85
N LYS A 270 8.86 -22.12 -13.47
CA LYS A 270 7.44 -21.87 -13.75
C LYS A 270 6.57 -21.72 -12.50
N ASP A 271 7.07 -22.10 -11.32
CA ASP A 271 6.27 -22.11 -10.08
C ASP A 271 7.23 -22.11 -8.89
N ALA A 272 7.44 -20.94 -8.28
CA ALA A 272 8.07 -20.86 -6.98
C ALA A 272 7.06 -21.25 -5.88
N VAL A 273 7.46 -22.19 -5.02
CA VAL A 273 6.66 -22.62 -3.87
C VAL A 273 7.43 -22.26 -2.61
N GLY A 274 6.73 -21.61 -1.69
CA GLY A 274 7.30 -21.21 -0.43
C GLY A 274 6.43 -21.53 0.77
N GLU A 275 7.05 -21.67 1.93
CA GLU A 275 6.42 -21.97 3.21
C GLU A 275 6.42 -20.74 4.11
N LEU A 276 5.22 -20.30 4.52
CA LEU A 276 5.01 -19.22 5.47
C LEU A 276 4.51 -19.81 6.80
N VAL A 277 5.14 -19.45 7.92
CA VAL A 277 4.68 -19.86 9.26
C VAL A 277 3.66 -18.87 9.79
N VAL A 278 2.50 -19.37 10.17
CA VAL A 278 1.35 -18.63 10.69
C VAL A 278 0.95 -19.20 12.04
N TYR A 279 0.50 -18.38 12.98
CA TYR A 279 0.00 -18.84 14.27
C TYR A 279 -1.52 -18.75 14.32
N ALA A 280 -2.18 -19.90 14.41
CA ALA A 280 -3.64 -19.98 14.54
C ALA A 280 -4.05 -19.89 16.01
N SER A 281 -5.09 -19.11 16.30
CA SER A 281 -5.70 -19.04 17.63
C SER A 281 -6.94 -19.92 17.72
N LYS A 282 -7.11 -20.62 18.84
CA LYS A 282 -8.40 -21.28 19.15
C LYS A 282 -9.48 -20.30 19.61
N THR A 283 -9.06 -19.16 20.14
CA THR A 283 -9.96 -18.13 20.64
C THR A 283 -10.33 -17.19 19.50
N VAL A 284 -11.62 -17.03 19.27
CA VAL A 284 -12.20 -16.10 18.29
C VAL A 284 -12.58 -14.82 19.01
N VAL A 285 -12.32 -13.66 18.39
CA VAL A 285 -12.81 -12.37 18.89
C VAL A 285 -14.26 -12.22 18.44
N THR A 286 -15.16 -11.90 19.36
CA THR A 286 -16.59 -11.72 19.05
C THR A 286 -16.83 -10.42 18.28
N ASP A 287 -17.87 -10.41 17.43
CA ASP A 287 -18.23 -9.24 16.62
C ASP A 287 -18.52 -7.99 17.45
N GLU A 288 -19.15 -8.16 18.62
CA GLU A 288 -19.40 -7.06 19.57
C GLU A 288 -18.09 -6.43 20.05
N LYS A 289 -17.10 -7.26 20.41
CA LYS A 289 -15.78 -6.81 20.86
C LYS A 289 -15.01 -6.18 19.70
N LEU A 290 -15.11 -6.72 18.49
CA LEU A 290 -14.49 -6.13 17.29
C LEU A 290 -15.03 -4.72 17.03
N LYS A 291 -16.35 -4.53 17.13
CA LYS A 291 -17.00 -3.23 16.95
C LYS A 291 -16.56 -2.24 18.02
N GLU A 292 -16.55 -2.66 19.28
CA GLU A 292 -16.09 -1.82 20.40
C GLU A 292 -14.64 -1.36 20.23
N LEU A 293 -13.75 -2.27 19.85
CA LEU A 293 -12.33 -1.97 19.61
C LEU A 293 -12.14 -1.03 18.42
N SER A 294 -12.85 -1.28 17.32
CA SER A 294 -12.85 -0.40 16.14
C SER A 294 -13.31 1.02 16.51
N ASP A 295 -14.42 1.14 17.24
CA ASP A 295 -14.98 2.44 17.63
C ASP A 295 -14.06 3.20 18.58
N LYS A 296 -13.39 2.51 19.52
CA LYS A 296 -12.39 3.11 20.41
C LYS A 296 -11.18 3.64 19.65
N LEU A 297 -10.67 2.87 18.68
CA LEU A 297 -9.52 3.25 17.86
C LEU A 297 -9.83 4.40 16.89
N GLN A 298 -11.05 4.45 16.35
CA GLN A 298 -11.48 5.57 15.50
C GLN A 298 -11.54 6.89 16.29
N LYS A 299 -11.88 6.83 17.58
CA LYS A 299 -11.90 7.98 18.49
C LYS A 299 -10.53 8.35 19.06
N GLY A 300 -9.47 7.59 18.75
CA GLY A 300 -8.14 7.82 19.28
C GLY A 300 -7.99 7.46 20.76
N HIS A 301 -8.87 6.62 21.31
CA HIS A 301 -8.74 6.15 22.69
C HIS A 301 -7.75 5.01 22.79
N GLU A 302 -6.95 5.00 23.87
CA GLU A 302 -6.11 3.86 24.21
C GLU A 302 -6.98 2.64 24.57
N VAL A 303 -6.60 1.48 24.05
CA VAL A 303 -7.25 0.21 24.36
C VAL A 303 -6.52 -0.42 25.55
N ALA A 304 -7.16 -0.43 26.72
CA ALA A 304 -6.59 -1.02 27.94
C ALA A 304 -6.36 -2.55 27.82
N GLU A 305 -7.13 -3.23 26.97
CA GLU A 305 -7.02 -4.67 26.71
C GLU A 305 -6.31 -4.93 25.38
N GLY A 306 -4.99 -5.10 25.42
CA GLY A 306 -4.21 -5.56 24.27
C GLY A 306 -3.01 -4.67 23.96
N LYS A 307 -2.14 -5.16 23.07
CA LYS A 307 -1.02 -4.36 22.56
C LYS A 307 -1.41 -3.76 21.21
N ILE A 308 -1.41 -2.44 21.13
CA ILE A 308 -1.58 -1.73 19.86
C ILE A 308 -0.20 -1.63 19.20
N VAL A 309 -0.13 -2.04 17.94
CA VAL A 309 1.04 -1.86 17.07
C VAL A 309 0.59 -0.95 15.93
N THR A 310 0.89 0.34 16.06
CA THR A 310 0.64 1.31 14.99
C THR A 310 1.81 1.30 14.03
N VAL A 311 1.54 1.14 12.74
CA VAL A 311 2.54 1.21 11.67
C VAL A 311 2.06 2.22 10.65
N GLU A 312 2.67 3.39 10.65
CA GLU A 312 2.50 4.33 9.55
C GLU A 312 3.44 3.91 8.43
N THR A 313 2.86 3.61 7.26
CA THR A 313 3.62 3.25 6.07
C THR A 313 3.49 4.35 5.04
N THR A 314 4.53 5.15 4.89
CA THR A 314 4.71 5.95 3.68
C THR A 314 5.13 5.01 2.57
N HIS A 315 4.57 5.18 1.37
CA HIS A 315 5.01 4.38 0.23
C HIS A 315 6.43 4.78 -0.19
N GLU A 316 7.43 4.10 0.39
CA GLU A 316 8.76 3.99 -0.19
C GLU A 316 8.73 2.78 -1.13
N VAL A 317 8.84 3.04 -2.42
CA VAL A 317 8.44 2.09 -3.48
C VAL A 317 9.55 1.11 -3.81
N GLU A 318 9.96 0.33 -2.80
CA GLU A 318 10.86 -0.80 -3.02
C GLU A 318 10.09 -1.99 -3.64
N ASP A 319 8.79 -2.14 -3.36
CA ASP A 319 7.97 -3.27 -3.83
C ASP A 319 7.10 -2.91 -5.05
N ARG A 320 7.67 -2.98 -6.25
CA ARG A 320 6.91 -2.78 -7.52
C ARG A 320 5.91 -3.91 -7.82
N ALA A 321 6.07 -5.08 -7.21
CA ALA A 321 5.30 -6.29 -7.53
C ALA A 321 3.81 -6.18 -7.17
N ASP A 322 3.42 -5.31 -6.24
CA ASP A 322 2.03 -5.21 -5.79
C ASP A 322 1.16 -4.23 -6.60
N LEU A 323 1.78 -3.41 -7.46
CA LEU A 323 1.09 -2.42 -8.29
C LEU A 323 0.81 -2.91 -9.72
N THR A 324 1.24 -4.12 -10.07
CA THR A 324 0.86 -4.75 -11.34
C THR A 324 -0.51 -5.42 -11.17
N GLU A 325 -1.51 -4.85 -11.84
CA GLU A 325 -2.92 -5.31 -11.89
C GLU A 325 -3.11 -6.75 -12.43
N ASP A 326 -2.04 -7.42 -12.87
CA ASP A 326 -2.09 -8.76 -13.47
C ASP A 326 -2.51 -9.89 -12.50
N ALA A 327 -2.83 -9.57 -11.25
CA ALA A 327 -3.41 -10.49 -10.26
C ALA A 327 -4.91 -10.25 -10.00
N VAL A 328 -5.59 -9.38 -10.76
CA VAL A 328 -7.03 -9.51 -10.93
C VAL A 328 -7.21 -10.61 -11.99
N PRO A 329 -7.66 -11.84 -11.62
CA PRO A 329 -7.99 -12.82 -12.65
C PRO A 329 -8.98 -12.13 -13.59
N ASP A 330 -8.72 -12.25 -14.89
CA ASP A 330 -9.65 -11.88 -15.95
C ASP A 330 -10.96 -12.60 -15.62
N VAL A 331 -11.87 -11.90 -14.93
CA VAL A 331 -13.19 -12.42 -14.57
C VAL A 331 -13.89 -12.47 -15.91
N THR A 332 -13.89 -13.66 -16.51
CA THR A 332 -14.79 -14.00 -17.60
C THR A 332 -16.14 -13.42 -17.25
N THR A 333 -16.57 -12.45 -18.04
CA THR A 333 -17.84 -11.73 -17.98
C THR A 333 -19.01 -12.71 -17.94
N GLU A 334 -19.29 -13.25 -16.76
CA GLU A 334 -20.66 -13.54 -16.37
C GLU A 334 -21.24 -12.22 -15.89
N GLU A 335 -22.34 -11.85 -16.52
CA GLU A 335 -23.07 -10.59 -16.45
C GLU A 335 -23.50 -10.30 -15.00
N ILE A 336 -22.60 -9.74 -14.20
CA ILE A 336 -22.96 -9.05 -12.97
C ILE A 336 -23.64 -7.77 -13.42
N THR A 337 -24.97 -7.73 -13.34
CA THR A 337 -25.74 -6.50 -13.43
C THR A 337 -25.18 -5.55 -12.37
N PRO A 338 -24.49 -4.45 -12.76
CA PRO A 338 -23.96 -3.53 -11.77
C PRO A 338 -25.13 -2.95 -10.98
N GLU A 339 -25.06 -3.01 -9.66
CA GLU A 339 -25.90 -2.15 -8.83
C GLU A 339 -25.72 -0.70 -9.32
N PRO A 340 -26.80 0.08 -9.46
CA PRO A 340 -26.71 1.43 -9.98
C PRO A 340 -25.75 2.22 -9.10
N ILE A 341 -24.60 2.57 -9.69
CA ILE A 341 -23.68 3.55 -9.15
C ILE A 341 -24.53 4.82 -8.99
N THR A 342 -24.82 5.18 -7.75
CA THR A 342 -25.40 6.49 -7.47
C THR A 342 -24.40 7.50 -7.97
N GLU A 343 -24.81 8.27 -8.99
CA GLU A 343 -24.01 9.37 -9.51
C GLU A 343 -23.51 10.19 -8.32
N PRO A 344 -22.21 10.54 -8.27
CA PRO A 344 -21.73 11.45 -7.26
C PRO A 344 -22.61 12.71 -7.35
N THR A 345 -23.28 13.01 -6.24
CA THR A 345 -24.04 14.26 -6.10
C THR A 345 -23.13 15.38 -6.56
N ALA A 346 -23.53 16.08 -7.62
CA ALA A 346 -22.78 17.19 -8.17
C ALA A 346 -22.37 18.09 -7.01
N TYR A 347 -21.06 18.31 -6.85
CA TYR A 347 -20.56 19.25 -5.85
C TYR A 347 -21.32 20.57 -6.06
N PRO A 348 -21.84 21.19 -4.99
CA PRO A 348 -22.37 22.53 -5.12
C PRO A 348 -21.21 23.41 -5.61
N HIS A 349 -21.27 23.81 -6.88
CA HIS A 349 -20.47 24.92 -7.36
C HIS A 349 -20.77 26.06 -6.40
N ALA A 350 -19.77 26.47 -5.61
CA ALA A 350 -19.89 27.64 -4.78
C ALA A 350 -20.28 28.80 -5.70
N GLU A 351 -21.50 29.32 -5.52
CA GLU A 351 -21.94 30.50 -6.26
C GLU A 351 -20.90 31.62 -6.09
N PRO A 352 -20.62 32.42 -7.13
CA PRO A 352 -19.67 33.50 -7.04
C PRO A 352 -20.08 34.45 -5.91
N LYS A 353 -19.28 34.49 -4.84
CA LYS A 353 -19.48 35.41 -3.71
C LYS A 353 -19.65 36.83 -4.23
N THR A 354 -20.66 37.53 -3.74
CA THR A 354 -20.91 38.92 -4.13
C THR A 354 -19.71 39.80 -3.79
N LYS A 355 -19.48 40.88 -4.54
CA LYS A 355 -18.38 41.85 -4.31
C LYS A 355 -18.27 42.31 -2.85
N LYS A 356 -19.40 42.34 -2.13
CA LYS A 356 -19.50 42.69 -0.70
C LYS A 356 -18.94 41.60 0.21
N GLU A 357 -19.22 40.33 -0.07
CA GLU A 357 -18.73 39.17 0.69
C GLU A 357 -17.25 38.87 0.43
N PHE A 358 -16.77 39.18 -0.77
CA PHE A 358 -15.35 39.13 -1.10
C PHE A 358 -14.58 40.20 -0.32
N LYS A 359 -15.09 41.45 -0.30
CA LYS A 359 -14.49 42.54 0.48
C LYS A 359 -14.51 42.26 1.99
N ALA A 360 -15.58 41.66 2.52
CA ALA A 360 -15.67 41.28 3.92
C ALA A 360 -14.66 40.18 4.31
N ASN A 361 -14.50 39.14 3.47
CA ASN A 361 -13.51 38.09 3.70
C ASN A 361 -12.07 38.62 3.63
N ILE A 362 -11.80 39.55 2.71
CA ILE A 362 -10.48 40.21 2.61
C ILE A 362 -10.19 41.02 3.88
N LEU A 363 -11.16 41.77 4.40
CA LEU A 363 -10.98 42.56 5.63
C LEU A 363 -10.69 41.67 6.85
N THR A 364 -11.35 40.52 6.99
CA THR A 364 -11.06 39.58 8.09
C THR A 364 -9.67 38.95 7.98
N VAL A 365 -9.20 38.64 6.78
CA VAL A 365 -7.85 38.09 6.57
C VAL A 365 -6.77 39.17 6.78
N LEU A 366 -7.07 40.43 6.48
CA LEU A 366 -6.14 41.54 6.66
C LEU A 366 -6.01 42.02 8.12
N ASP A 367 -7.06 41.93 8.93
CA ASP A 367 -6.97 42.14 10.39
C ASP A 367 -6.08 41.09 11.06
N GLU A 368 -6.01 39.88 10.50
CA GLU A 368 -5.12 38.80 10.97
C GLU A 368 -3.66 38.97 10.48
N MET A 369 -3.41 39.79 9.45
CA MET A 369 -2.10 39.92 8.79
C MET A 369 -1.48 41.33 8.93
N ALA A 370 -1.72 42.02 10.04
CA ALA A 370 -1.11 43.32 10.34
C ALA A 370 0.41 43.26 10.63
N VAL A 371 1.22 42.82 9.66
CA VAL A 371 2.63 43.20 9.47
C VAL A 371 2.93 43.08 7.98
N LEU A 372 3.08 44.20 7.29
CA LEU A 372 4.15 44.47 6.30
C LEU A 372 3.94 45.86 5.68
N ASP A 373 4.64 46.83 6.27
CA ASP A 373 4.77 48.19 5.76
C ASP A 373 5.70 48.19 4.53
N ARG A 374 5.14 48.36 3.32
CA ARG A 374 5.92 48.51 2.08
C ARG A 374 5.38 49.51 1.05
N ALA A 375 4.35 50.30 1.35
CA ALA A 375 3.81 51.23 0.35
C ALA A 375 3.61 52.68 0.82
N GLY A 376 3.79 53.00 2.11
CA GLY A 376 3.58 54.36 2.63
C GLY A 376 2.17 54.92 2.38
N LYS A 377 1.22 54.06 2.01
CA LYS A 377 -0.22 54.35 1.84
C LYS A 377 -0.99 53.44 2.79
N THR A 378 -2.06 53.97 3.36
CA THR A 378 -3.03 53.14 4.09
C THR A 378 -3.86 52.32 3.09
N LEU A 379 -4.40 51.17 3.51
CA LEU A 379 -5.18 50.28 2.63
C LEU A 379 -6.38 51.00 1.99
N ASP A 380 -6.97 51.96 2.72
CA ASP A 380 -8.10 52.77 2.25
C ASP A 380 -7.72 53.71 1.10
N GLU A 381 -6.44 53.97 0.91
CA GLU A 381 -5.89 54.84 -0.15
C GLU A 381 -5.43 54.04 -1.39
N MET A 382 -5.48 52.70 -1.35
CA MET A 382 -5.07 51.84 -2.46
C MET A 382 -6.22 51.50 -3.40
N THR A 383 -5.94 51.56 -4.70
CA THR A 383 -6.86 51.07 -5.73
C THR A 383 -6.87 49.54 -5.78
N VAL A 384 -7.97 48.95 -6.27
CA VAL A 384 -8.10 47.49 -6.42
C VAL A 384 -6.98 46.88 -7.26
N SER A 385 -6.51 47.61 -8.28
CA SER A 385 -5.37 47.23 -9.12
C SER A 385 -4.04 47.20 -8.36
N GLU A 386 -3.79 48.15 -7.47
CA GLU A 386 -2.56 48.16 -6.64
C GLU A 386 -2.55 47.00 -5.63
N ILE A 387 -3.72 46.65 -5.07
CA ILE A 387 -3.89 45.50 -4.18
C ILE A 387 -3.64 44.19 -4.93
N ALA A 388 -4.16 44.06 -6.14
CA ALA A 388 -4.01 42.86 -6.97
C ALA A 388 -2.54 42.62 -7.41
N VAL A 389 -1.79 43.69 -7.68
CA VAL A 389 -0.35 43.61 -7.99
C VAL A 389 0.47 43.18 -6.78
N LEU A 390 0.16 43.68 -5.59
CA LEU A 390 0.82 43.28 -4.33
C LEU A 390 0.65 41.78 -4.03
N TRP A 391 -0.47 41.20 -4.45
CA TRP A 391 -0.78 39.79 -4.27
C TRP A 391 -0.30 38.89 -5.43
N GLY A 392 0.38 39.46 -6.42
CA GLY A 392 0.96 38.70 -7.54
C GLY A 392 -0.07 38.14 -8.53
N GLU A 393 -1.32 38.58 -8.46
CA GLU A 393 -2.39 38.11 -9.36
C GLU A 393 -2.39 38.82 -10.72
N VAL A 394 -1.70 39.96 -10.83
CA VAL A 394 -1.61 40.74 -12.06
C VAL A 394 -0.14 41.09 -12.31
N LYS A 395 0.43 40.60 -13.42
CA LYS A 395 1.70 41.15 -13.92
C LYS A 395 1.46 42.59 -14.38
N PRO A 396 2.39 43.52 -14.09
CA PRO A 396 2.20 44.96 -14.24
C PRO A 396 1.77 45.38 -15.65
#